data_AF-M9T1J7-F1
#
_entry.id   AF-M9T1J7-F1
#
_cell.length_a   1.000
_cell.length_b   1.000
_cell.length_c   1.000
_cell.angle_alpha   90.00
_cell.angle_beta   90.00
_cell.angle_gamma   90.00
#
_symmetry.space_group_name_H-M   'P 1'
#
loop_
_entity.id
_entity.type
_entity.pdbx_description
1 polymer ?
#
loop_
_entity_poly.entity_id
_entity_poly.type
_entity_poly.pdbx_seq_one_letter_code
_entity_poly.pdbx_strand_id
1 'polypeptide(L)'
;WGVLEDVISEHPVLLNRAPTLHRLGIQAFEPILVEGKAIHLPPLACAAFNADFDGDQMAVHLPLSAEAQAEARSLMMASDNILKPADGHTVTMPSQDMILGLYFLSTVIDGAKGQGHVFGSLEEARMALDRHDIDIQARILLRVPSDFVLPEGWEPSEIKVVDPLPGEPDTVHEERFSDGTILFATSYGRMLFNSTLPVDYPFVNEQVPKGKLSGIVDDIAARYSTQQVAATLD
;
A
#
# COMPACT_ATOMS: atom_id res chain seq x y z
N TRP A 1 12.65 10.67 -31.45
CA TRP A 1 12.10 10.28 -30.15
C TRP A 1 11.33 11.42 -29.52
N GLY A 2 11.89 12.62 -29.31
CA GLY A 2 11.15 13.75 -28.70
C GLY A 2 9.78 14.10 -29.32
N VAL A 3 9.69 14.19 -30.65
CA VAL A 3 8.38 14.44 -31.31
C VAL A 3 7.37 13.31 -31.05
N LEU A 4 7.83 12.07 -30.88
CA LEU A 4 6.93 10.96 -30.59
C LEU A 4 6.43 11.03 -29.14
N GLU A 5 7.27 11.44 -28.19
CA GLU A 5 6.87 11.69 -26.80
C GLU A 5 5.79 12.78 -26.70
N ASP A 6 5.95 13.87 -27.45
CA ASP A 6 4.96 14.94 -27.50
C ASP A 6 3.63 14.46 -28.11
N VAL A 7 3.70 13.61 -29.15
CA VAL A 7 2.50 13.11 -29.86
C VAL A 7 1.71 12.09 -29.04
N ILE A 8 2.38 11.26 -28.24
CA ILE A 8 1.69 10.26 -27.39
C ILE A 8 1.25 10.83 -26.04
N SER A 9 1.69 12.06 -25.70
CA SER A 9 1.28 12.72 -24.47
C SER A 9 -0.24 12.88 -24.47
N GLU A 10 -0.88 12.40 -23.40
CA GLU A 10 -2.34 12.39 -23.24
C GLU A 10 -3.09 11.56 -24.31
N HIS A 11 -2.41 10.62 -25.00
CA HIS A 11 -3.03 9.71 -25.95
C HIS A 11 -3.09 8.29 -25.39
N PRO A 12 -4.23 7.86 -24.80
CA PRO A 12 -4.33 6.55 -24.18
C PRO A 12 -4.29 5.43 -25.23
N VAL A 13 -3.73 4.29 -24.84
CA VAL A 13 -3.73 3.04 -25.63
C VAL A 13 -4.55 1.98 -24.92
N LEU A 14 -5.21 1.10 -25.68
CA LEU A 14 -5.94 -0.03 -25.12
C LEU A 14 -5.05 -1.28 -25.16
N LEU A 15 -4.87 -1.93 -24.02
CA LEU A 15 -4.25 -3.25 -23.93
C LEU A 15 -5.34 -4.32 -23.87
N ASN A 16 -5.11 -5.43 -24.56
CA ASN A 16 -5.98 -6.61 -24.54
C ASN A 16 -5.15 -7.90 -24.47
N ARG A 17 -5.56 -8.82 -23.60
CA ARG A 17 -5.03 -10.20 -23.56
C ARG A 17 -6.11 -11.18 -23.97
N ALA A 18 -5.84 -11.97 -25.01
CA ALA A 18 -6.75 -13.02 -25.46
C ALA A 18 -6.53 -14.32 -24.64
N PRO A 19 -7.59 -15.10 -24.34
CA PRO A 19 -9.00 -14.83 -24.61
C PRO A 19 -9.61 -13.80 -23.64
N THR A 20 -10.44 -12.89 -24.16
CA THR A 20 -11.12 -11.88 -23.34
C THR A 20 -12.34 -12.49 -22.64
N LEU A 21 -12.23 -12.80 -21.35
CA LEU A 21 -13.30 -13.45 -20.57
C LEU A 21 -14.33 -12.47 -20.01
N HIS A 22 -13.94 -11.22 -19.79
CA HIS A 22 -14.78 -10.18 -19.18
C HIS A 22 -14.30 -8.79 -19.58
N ARG A 23 -15.10 -7.75 -19.27
CA ARG A 23 -14.81 -6.36 -19.68
C ARG A 23 -13.40 -5.89 -19.34
N LEU A 24 -12.86 -6.31 -18.18
CA LEU A 24 -11.54 -5.91 -17.70
C LEU A 24 -10.36 -6.56 -18.45
N GLY A 25 -10.65 -7.47 -19.39
CA GLY A 25 -9.63 -8.00 -20.29
C GLY A 25 -9.23 -7.00 -21.38
N ILE A 26 -9.86 -5.81 -21.43
CA ILE A 26 -9.43 -4.65 -22.21
C ILE A 26 -9.44 -3.42 -21.29
N GLN A 27 -8.31 -2.75 -21.15
CA GLN A 27 -8.19 -1.52 -20.36
C GLN A 27 -7.33 -0.49 -21.08
N ALA A 28 -7.58 0.78 -20.78
CA ALA A 28 -6.81 1.91 -21.27
C ALA A 28 -5.65 2.25 -20.31
N PHE A 29 -4.51 2.61 -20.90
CA PHE A 29 -3.30 3.04 -20.20
C PHE A 29 -2.67 4.23 -20.92
N GLU A 30 -1.98 5.07 -20.16
CA GLU A 30 -1.08 6.08 -20.74
C GLU A 30 0.26 5.41 -21.11
N PRO A 31 0.68 5.44 -22.37
CA PRO A 31 1.90 4.78 -22.79
C PRO A 31 3.13 5.57 -22.35
N ILE A 32 4.11 4.87 -21.77
CA ILE A 32 5.45 5.40 -21.53
C ILE A 32 6.39 4.70 -22.51
N LEU A 33 7.15 5.48 -23.30
CA LEU A 33 8.14 4.91 -24.21
C LEU A 33 9.25 4.23 -23.42
N VAL A 34 9.54 2.99 -23.79
CA VAL A 34 10.62 2.21 -23.23
C VAL A 34 11.50 1.66 -24.35
N GLU A 35 12.78 1.45 -24.06
CA GLU A 35 13.65 0.70 -24.95
C GLU A 35 13.32 -0.80 -24.88
N GLY A 36 13.46 -1.51 -26.00
CA GLY A 36 13.20 -2.93 -26.10
C GLY A 36 11.99 -3.28 -26.97
N LYS A 37 11.53 -4.52 -26.84
CA LYS A 37 10.41 -5.09 -27.64
C LYS A 37 9.28 -5.65 -26.78
N ALA A 38 9.39 -5.55 -25.46
CA ALA A 38 8.41 -6.05 -24.51
C ALA A 38 7.53 -4.91 -24.01
N ILE A 39 6.26 -5.21 -23.75
CA ILE A 39 5.32 -4.29 -23.12
C ILE A 39 5.50 -4.41 -21.61
N HIS A 40 5.63 -3.28 -20.92
CA HIS A 40 5.61 -3.27 -19.45
C HIS A 40 4.18 -3.10 -18.98
N LEU A 41 3.71 -4.02 -18.13
CA LEU A 41 2.37 -3.99 -17.56
C LEU A 41 2.48 -3.75 -16.04
N PRO A 42 1.67 -2.84 -15.46
CA PRO A 42 1.59 -2.70 -14.01
C PRO A 42 1.20 -4.02 -13.34
N PRO A 43 1.94 -4.49 -12.30
CA PRO A 43 1.68 -5.79 -11.66
C PRO A 43 0.24 -5.95 -11.14
N LEU A 44 -0.34 -4.85 -10.69
CA LEU A 44 -1.70 -4.76 -10.19
C LEU A 44 -2.78 -5.01 -11.26
N ALA A 45 -2.48 -4.70 -12.52
CA ALA A 45 -3.38 -4.96 -13.64
C ALA A 45 -3.35 -6.43 -14.11
N CYS A 46 -2.30 -7.20 -13.76
CA CYS A 46 -2.14 -8.58 -14.23
C CYS A 46 -3.35 -9.47 -13.87
N ALA A 47 -3.92 -9.30 -12.68
CA ALA A 47 -5.09 -10.07 -12.24
C ALA A 47 -6.32 -9.83 -13.15
N ALA A 48 -6.52 -8.60 -13.64
CA ALA A 48 -7.59 -8.26 -14.56
C ALA A 48 -7.40 -8.91 -15.94
N PHE A 49 -6.16 -9.01 -16.42
CA PHE A 49 -5.88 -9.70 -17.69
C PHE A 49 -5.72 -11.22 -17.55
N ASN A 50 -5.76 -11.73 -16.31
CA ASN A 50 -5.33 -13.08 -15.95
C ASN A 50 -3.92 -13.40 -16.52
N ALA A 51 -3.06 -12.39 -16.57
CA ALA A 51 -1.75 -12.43 -17.20
C ALA A 51 -0.66 -12.86 -16.21
N ASP A 52 0.33 -13.59 -16.71
CA ASP A 52 1.62 -13.81 -16.06
C ASP A 52 2.75 -13.40 -17.01
N PHE A 53 4.00 -13.61 -16.59
CA PHE A 53 5.19 -13.15 -17.34
C PHE A 53 6.03 -14.32 -17.86
N ASP A 54 5.40 -15.44 -18.22
CA ASP A 54 6.10 -16.65 -18.72
C ASP A 54 6.21 -16.74 -20.25
N GLY A 55 5.66 -15.75 -20.97
CA GLY A 55 5.59 -15.73 -22.43
C GLY A 55 4.30 -15.11 -22.99
N ASP A 56 3.39 -14.68 -22.12
CA ASP A 56 2.16 -13.97 -22.48
C ASP A 56 2.39 -12.78 -23.44
N GLN A 57 1.42 -12.60 -24.33
CA GLN A 57 1.41 -11.52 -25.31
C GLN A 57 0.14 -10.69 -25.17
N MET A 58 0.26 -9.39 -25.46
CA MET A 58 -0.86 -8.46 -25.44
C MET A 58 -0.96 -7.72 -26.77
N ALA A 59 -2.20 -7.49 -27.21
CA ALA A 59 -2.48 -6.61 -28.33
C ALA A 59 -2.59 -5.17 -27.82
N VAL A 60 -2.04 -4.23 -28.59
CA VAL A 60 -2.17 -2.79 -28.35
C VAL A 60 -3.05 -2.19 -29.43
N HIS A 61 -4.10 -1.49 -29.04
CA HIS A 61 -4.98 -0.77 -29.96
C HIS A 61 -4.91 0.73 -29.69
N LEU A 62 -4.84 1.53 -30.75
CA LEU A 62 -4.79 2.99 -30.66
C LEU A 62 -6.17 3.59 -31.01
N PRO A 63 -6.88 4.19 -30.05
CA PRO A 63 -8.09 4.98 -30.33
C PRO A 63 -7.74 6.19 -31.21
N LEU A 64 -8.43 6.36 -32.35
CA LEU A 64 -8.08 7.41 -33.32
C LEU A 64 -8.92 8.68 -33.16
N SER A 65 -10.25 8.55 -33.00
CA SER A 65 -11.13 9.72 -32.92
C SER A 65 -11.07 10.37 -31.53
N ALA A 66 -11.38 11.66 -31.45
CA ALA A 66 -11.42 12.38 -30.19
C ALA A 66 -12.45 11.76 -29.22
N GLU A 67 -13.58 11.29 -29.75
CA GLU A 67 -14.61 10.60 -28.99
C GLU A 67 -14.08 9.28 -28.41
N ALA A 68 -13.35 8.48 -29.20
CA ALA A 68 -12.78 7.22 -28.75
C ALA A 68 -11.68 7.43 -27.69
N GLN A 69 -10.87 8.47 -27.82
CA GLN A 69 -9.87 8.84 -26.81
C GLN A 69 -10.54 9.30 -25.50
N ALA A 70 -11.59 10.12 -25.60
CA ALA A 70 -12.35 10.58 -24.44
C ALA A 70 -13.06 9.41 -23.74
N GLU A 71 -13.59 8.44 -24.48
CA GLU A 71 -14.20 7.23 -23.94
C GLU A 71 -13.16 6.35 -23.23
N ALA A 72 -12.00 6.13 -23.87
CA ALA A 72 -10.90 5.37 -23.28
C ALA A 72 -10.47 5.99 -21.94
N ARG A 73 -10.32 7.32 -21.91
CA ARG A 73 -9.93 8.08 -20.71
C ARG A 73 -10.99 8.06 -19.60
N SER A 74 -12.27 8.19 -19.96
CA SER A 74 -13.33 8.37 -18.96
C SER A 74 -13.92 7.05 -18.45
N LEU A 75 -13.86 5.98 -19.25
CA LEU A 75 -14.54 4.73 -18.95
C LEU A 75 -13.60 3.52 -18.86
N MET A 76 -12.47 3.54 -19.58
CA MET A 76 -11.63 2.34 -19.75
C MET A 76 -10.30 2.42 -19.01
N MET A 77 -9.93 3.56 -18.42
CA MET A 77 -8.68 3.70 -17.67
C MET A 77 -8.56 2.66 -16.57
N ALA A 78 -7.39 2.04 -16.46
CA ALA A 78 -7.14 1.00 -15.46
C ALA A 78 -7.33 1.52 -14.02
N SER A 79 -6.98 2.79 -13.77
CA SER A 79 -7.16 3.48 -12.48
C SER A 79 -8.62 3.64 -12.06
N ASP A 80 -9.56 3.65 -13.01
CA ASP A 80 -10.99 3.79 -12.72
C ASP A 80 -11.69 2.43 -12.60
N ASN A 81 -11.04 1.37 -13.10
CA ASN A 81 -11.57 0.02 -13.19
C ASN A 81 -11.04 -0.90 -12.09
N ILE A 82 -10.93 -0.36 -10.87
CA ILE A 82 -10.41 -1.05 -9.68
C ILE A 82 -11.41 -2.06 -9.12
N LEU A 83 -12.71 -1.84 -9.30
CA LEU A 83 -13.78 -2.68 -8.76
C LEU A 83 -14.34 -3.66 -9.80
N LYS A 84 -14.62 -4.87 -9.34
CA LYS A 84 -15.31 -5.88 -10.14
C LYS A 84 -16.75 -5.44 -10.34
N PRO A 85 -17.23 -5.35 -11.59
CA PRO A 85 -18.63 -5.02 -11.85
C PRO A 85 -19.61 -6.09 -11.33
N ALA A 86 -19.14 -7.31 -11.06
CA ALA A 86 -20.00 -8.45 -10.70
C ALA A 86 -20.41 -8.43 -9.22
N ASP A 87 -19.48 -8.13 -8.32
CA ASP A 87 -19.66 -8.26 -6.86
C ASP A 87 -19.17 -7.04 -6.07
N GLY A 88 -18.59 -6.02 -6.73
CA GLY A 88 -18.10 -4.80 -6.09
C GLY A 88 -16.78 -4.95 -5.34
N HIS A 89 -16.21 -6.16 -5.29
CA HIS A 89 -14.89 -6.39 -4.68
C HIS A 89 -13.78 -5.79 -5.54
N THR A 90 -12.66 -5.44 -4.90
CA THR A 90 -11.47 -4.97 -5.62
C THR A 90 -10.87 -6.07 -6.52
N VAL A 91 -10.69 -5.75 -7.81
CA VAL A 91 -9.97 -6.58 -8.80
C VAL A 91 -8.47 -6.48 -8.55
N THR A 92 -8.05 -5.25 -8.29
CA THR A 92 -6.67 -4.80 -8.27
C THR A 92 -6.13 -5.00 -6.86
N MET A 93 -5.76 -6.25 -6.56
CA MET A 93 -5.24 -6.64 -5.25
C MET A 93 -3.74 -6.88 -5.32
N PRO A 94 -2.96 -6.41 -4.32
CA PRO A 94 -1.58 -6.82 -4.16
C PRO A 94 -1.47 -8.35 -4.16
N SER A 95 -0.46 -8.88 -4.84
CA SER A 95 -0.28 -10.32 -5.00
C SER A 95 1.16 -10.75 -4.71
N GLN A 96 1.34 -12.03 -4.39
CA GLN A 96 2.64 -12.69 -4.21
C GLN A 96 3.61 -11.87 -3.36
N ASP A 97 4.66 -11.32 -3.98
CA ASP A 97 5.75 -10.59 -3.32
C ASP A 97 5.27 -9.32 -2.61
N MET A 98 4.27 -8.62 -3.16
CA MET A 98 3.69 -7.44 -2.50
C MET A 98 3.05 -7.84 -1.16
N ILE A 99 2.29 -8.95 -1.16
CA ILE A 99 1.68 -9.47 0.07
C ILE A 99 2.78 -9.87 1.06
N LEU A 100 3.84 -10.51 0.59
CA LEU A 100 4.95 -10.92 1.46
C LEU A 100 5.63 -9.72 2.12
N GLY A 101 5.89 -8.65 1.37
CA GLY A 101 6.45 -7.41 1.90
C GLY A 101 5.55 -6.75 2.94
N LEU A 102 4.25 -6.60 2.65
CA LEU A 102 3.28 -6.03 3.58
C LEU A 102 3.09 -6.90 4.83
N TYR A 103 3.12 -8.22 4.68
CA TYR A 103 3.11 -9.16 5.79
C TYR A 103 4.35 -9.01 6.67
N PHE A 104 5.53 -8.88 6.07
CA PHE A 104 6.78 -8.62 6.79
C PHE A 104 6.70 -7.31 7.59
N LEU A 105 6.27 -6.22 6.96
CA LEU A 105 6.15 -4.90 7.61
C LEU A 105 5.15 -4.88 8.77
N SER A 106 4.01 -5.57 8.63
CA SER A 106 2.97 -5.62 9.67
C SER A 106 3.27 -6.60 10.82
N THR A 107 4.25 -7.48 10.65
CA THR A 107 4.63 -8.47 11.65
C THR A 107 5.50 -7.86 12.75
N VAL A 108 5.23 -8.27 13.99
CA VAL A 108 6.02 -7.91 15.17
C VAL A 108 6.64 -9.19 15.74
N ILE A 109 7.92 -9.13 16.08
CA ILE A 109 8.65 -10.24 16.68
C ILE A 109 8.89 -9.90 18.15
N ASP A 110 8.38 -10.74 19.06
CA ASP A 110 8.66 -10.62 20.49
C ASP A 110 10.11 -10.99 20.79
N GLY A 111 10.77 -10.19 21.61
CA GLY A 111 12.20 -10.34 21.90
C GLY A 111 13.13 -9.77 20.82
N ALA A 112 12.60 -9.08 19.81
CA ALA A 112 13.43 -8.46 18.79
C ALA A 112 14.30 -7.32 19.36
N LYS A 113 15.43 -7.05 18.69
CA LYS A 113 16.37 -6.00 19.10
C LYS A 113 15.67 -4.65 19.18
N GLY A 114 15.80 -3.96 20.30
CA GLY A 114 15.21 -2.64 20.51
C GLY A 114 13.75 -2.66 20.95
N GLN A 115 13.18 -3.82 21.28
CA GLN A 115 11.84 -3.89 21.86
C GLN A 115 11.77 -3.13 23.19
N GLY A 116 10.72 -2.32 23.33
CA GLY A 116 10.52 -1.42 24.46
C GLY A 116 11.25 -0.09 24.35
N HIS A 117 12.01 0.17 23.28
CA HIS A 117 12.58 1.49 23.04
C HIS A 117 11.48 2.52 22.83
N VAL A 118 11.71 3.71 23.38
CA VAL A 118 10.78 4.84 23.34
C VAL A 118 11.35 5.93 22.44
N PHE A 119 10.55 6.40 21.49
CA PHE A 119 10.94 7.43 20.53
C PHE A 119 9.98 8.62 20.57
N GLY A 120 10.53 9.83 20.49
CA GLY A 120 9.76 11.07 20.44
C GLY A 120 9.19 11.39 19.07
N SER A 121 9.71 10.77 18.00
CA SER A 121 9.26 10.99 16.62
C SER A 121 9.60 9.82 15.70
N LEU A 122 8.92 9.74 14.55
CA LEU A 122 9.19 8.71 13.53
C LEU A 122 10.60 8.83 12.96
N GLU A 123 11.13 10.04 12.82
CA GLU A 123 12.49 10.29 12.34
C GLU A 123 13.55 9.77 13.30
N GLU A 124 13.31 9.87 14.62
CA GLU A 124 14.21 9.31 15.62
C GLU A 124 14.23 7.77 15.55
N ALA A 125 13.06 7.15 15.41
CA ALA A 125 12.94 5.71 15.21
C ALA A 125 13.65 5.26 13.91
N ARG A 126 13.55 6.06 12.84
CA ARG A 126 14.28 5.82 11.59
C ARG A 126 15.79 5.89 11.79
N MET A 127 16.29 6.90 12.51
CA MET A 127 17.71 7.01 12.82
C MET A 127 18.23 5.79 13.61
N ALA A 128 17.45 5.28 14.54
CA ALA A 128 17.79 4.06 15.29
C ALA A 128 17.77 2.83 14.38
N LEU A 129 16.82 2.72 13.46
CA LEU A 129 16.77 1.65 12.46
C LEU A 129 17.99 1.69 11.53
N ASP A 130 18.35 2.86 11.03
CA ASP A 130 19.51 3.08 10.14
C ASP A 130 20.85 2.72 10.82
N ARG A 131 20.92 2.86 12.15
CA ARG A 131 22.07 2.44 12.97
C ARG A 131 22.03 0.96 13.36
N HIS A 132 20.98 0.24 12.96
CA HIS A 132 20.68 -1.11 13.40
C HIS A 132 20.50 -1.26 14.92
N ASP A 133 20.11 -0.20 15.62
CA ASP A 133 19.85 -0.21 17.06
C ASP A 133 18.50 -0.87 17.39
N ILE A 134 17.55 -0.82 16.45
CA ILE A 134 16.26 -1.52 16.52
C ILE A 134 16.04 -2.40 15.29
N ASP A 135 15.26 -3.46 15.44
CA ASP A 135 14.71 -4.23 14.32
C ASP A 135 13.44 -3.55 13.79
N ILE A 136 13.18 -3.66 12.48
CA ILE A 136 11.97 -3.10 11.85
C ILE A 136 10.68 -3.70 12.40
N GLN A 137 10.74 -4.94 12.88
CA GLN A 137 9.64 -5.71 13.48
C GLN A 137 9.65 -5.66 15.01
N ALA A 138 10.55 -4.87 15.64
CA ALA A 138 10.57 -4.70 17.09
C ALA A 138 9.36 -3.91 17.57
N ARG A 139 8.82 -4.31 18.73
CA ARG A 139 7.73 -3.61 19.40
C ARG A 139 8.30 -2.40 20.16
N ILE A 140 8.15 -1.21 19.58
CA ILE A 140 8.64 0.07 20.09
C ILE A 140 7.48 0.96 20.52
N LEU A 141 7.76 2.01 21.29
CA LEU A 141 6.78 3.03 21.67
C LEU A 141 7.12 4.32 20.94
N LEU A 142 6.13 4.88 20.27
CA LEU A 142 6.27 6.12 19.51
C LEU A 142 5.33 7.17 20.09
N ARG A 143 5.83 8.38 20.31
CA ARG A 143 4.98 9.52 20.62
C ARG A 143 4.27 9.99 19.35
N VAL A 144 2.95 9.86 19.34
CA VAL A 144 2.08 10.26 18.23
C VAL A 144 1.27 11.50 18.60
N PRO A 145 0.91 12.36 17.63
CA PRO A 145 0.16 13.58 17.88
C PRO A 145 -1.30 13.29 18.30
N SER A 146 -1.99 14.31 18.79
CA SER A 146 -3.35 14.16 19.33
C SER A 146 -4.42 13.82 18.30
N ASP A 147 -4.16 14.12 17.02
CA ASP A 147 -5.01 13.82 15.86
C ASP A 147 -4.74 12.44 15.25
N PHE A 148 -3.81 11.68 15.82
CA PHE A 148 -3.52 10.31 15.38
C PHE A 148 -4.76 9.41 15.53
N VAL A 149 -5.16 8.77 14.42
CA VAL A 149 -6.31 7.86 14.41
C VAL A 149 -5.90 6.51 14.98
N LEU A 150 -6.22 6.30 16.26
CA LEU A 150 -5.92 5.06 16.96
C LEU A 150 -6.66 3.84 16.35
N PRO A 151 -6.14 2.62 16.56
CA PRO A 151 -6.87 1.40 16.26
C PRO A 151 -8.22 1.34 17.00
N GLU A 152 -9.20 0.69 16.39
CA GLU A 152 -10.48 0.44 17.05
C GLU A 152 -10.30 -0.39 18.33
N GLY A 153 -10.91 0.07 19.42
CA GLY A 153 -10.84 -0.62 20.72
C GLY A 153 -9.46 -0.59 21.38
N TRP A 154 -8.60 0.37 21.03
CA TRP A 154 -7.29 0.52 21.67
C TRP A 154 -7.42 0.77 23.18
N GLU A 155 -6.68 -0.02 23.96
CA GLU A 155 -6.48 0.14 25.39
C GLU A 155 -4.98 0.15 25.68
N PRO A 156 -4.49 1.02 26.60
CA PRO A 156 -3.08 1.08 26.94
C PRO A 156 -2.53 -0.26 27.44
N SER A 157 -1.42 -0.71 26.86
CA SER A 157 -0.75 -1.95 27.24
C SER A 157 0.67 -1.73 27.78
N GLU A 158 1.16 -2.72 28.51
CA GLU A 158 2.54 -2.79 29.01
C GLU A 158 3.41 -3.61 28.04
N ILE A 159 4.63 -3.12 27.81
CA ILE A 159 5.61 -3.72 26.91
C ILE A 159 6.87 -3.97 27.72
N LYS A 160 7.34 -5.21 27.68
CA LYS A 160 8.61 -5.61 28.27
C LYS A 160 9.77 -5.07 27.43
N VAL A 161 10.73 -4.43 28.08
CA VAL A 161 11.96 -3.95 27.46
C VAL A 161 12.93 -5.12 27.29
N VAL A 162 13.56 -5.19 26.12
CA VAL A 162 14.63 -6.16 25.84
C VAL A 162 15.96 -5.46 26.11
N ASP A 163 16.80 -6.08 26.96
CA ASP A 163 18.13 -5.59 27.36
C ASP A 163 18.15 -4.14 27.91
N PRO A 164 17.38 -3.84 28.98
CA PRO A 164 17.35 -2.50 29.59
C PRO A 164 18.74 -2.11 30.13
N LEU A 165 19.12 -0.83 29.98
CA LEU A 165 20.35 -0.32 30.57
C LEU A 165 20.23 -0.25 32.10
N PRO A 166 21.34 -0.29 32.85
CA PRO A 166 21.30 -0.17 34.30
C PRO A 166 20.60 1.11 34.77
N GLY A 167 19.45 0.96 35.46
CA GLY A 167 18.64 2.07 35.96
C GLY A 167 17.42 2.42 35.09
N GLU A 168 17.27 1.78 33.93
CA GLU A 168 16.04 1.86 33.12
C GLU A 168 14.98 0.87 33.61
N PRO A 169 13.69 1.17 33.38
CA PRO A 169 12.63 0.26 33.76
C PRO A 169 12.61 -1.00 32.87
N ASP A 170 12.29 -2.15 33.47
CA ASP A 170 12.14 -3.42 32.74
C ASP A 170 10.89 -3.44 31.85
N THR A 171 9.98 -2.50 32.06
CA THR A 171 8.72 -2.38 31.32
C THR A 171 8.39 -0.91 31.04
N VAL A 172 7.72 -0.69 29.92
CA VAL A 172 7.24 0.62 29.47
C VAL A 172 5.76 0.49 29.12
N HIS A 173 5.00 1.57 29.31
CA HIS A 173 3.55 1.54 29.14
C HIS A 173 3.12 2.55 28.08
N GLU A 174 2.10 2.16 27.32
CA GLU A 174 1.35 3.14 26.55
C GLU A 174 0.63 4.10 27.51
N GLU A 175 0.60 5.38 27.17
CA GLU A 175 -0.07 6.38 27.98
C GLU A 175 -0.56 7.57 27.15
N ARG A 176 -1.59 8.24 27.64
CA ARG A 176 -2.08 9.49 27.07
C ARG A 176 -1.62 10.65 27.93
N PHE A 177 -0.86 11.57 27.33
CA PHE A 177 -0.32 12.73 28.03
C PHE A 177 -1.36 13.85 28.17
N SER A 178 -1.10 14.76 29.10
CA SER A 178 -1.95 15.93 29.35
C SER A 178 -2.05 16.90 28.17
N ASP A 179 -1.08 16.90 27.26
CA ASP A 179 -1.09 17.71 26.03
C ASP A 179 -1.87 17.06 24.88
N GLY A 180 -2.48 15.89 25.13
CA GLY A 180 -3.25 15.14 24.14
C GLY A 180 -2.42 14.18 23.28
N THR A 181 -1.09 14.25 23.33
CA THR A 181 -0.22 13.27 22.64
C THR A 181 -0.31 11.90 23.32
N ILE A 182 0.04 10.86 22.57
CA ILE A 182 -0.08 9.48 23.03
C ILE A 182 1.25 8.79 22.84
N LEU A 183 1.69 8.06 23.86
CA LEU A 183 2.74 7.08 23.71
C LEU A 183 2.11 5.76 23.26
N PHE A 184 2.32 5.39 22.00
CA PHE A 184 1.63 4.30 21.33
C PHE A 184 2.59 3.18 20.95
N ALA A 185 2.25 1.94 21.27
CA ALA A 185 3.10 0.78 21.02
C ALA A 185 2.83 0.18 19.64
N THR A 186 3.86 0.12 18.80
CA THR A 186 3.78 -0.44 17.44
C THR A 186 5.15 -0.91 16.95
N SER A 187 5.36 -1.07 15.65
CA SER A 187 6.67 -1.28 15.05
C SER A 187 6.94 -0.26 13.94
N TYR A 188 8.22 -0.05 13.61
CA TYR A 188 8.57 0.81 12.49
C TYR A 188 7.98 0.28 11.17
N GLY A 189 7.96 -1.05 10.99
CA GLY A 189 7.31 -1.69 9.85
C GLY A 189 5.82 -1.35 9.73
N ARG A 190 5.09 -1.35 10.85
CA ARG A 190 3.67 -0.96 10.87
C ARG A 190 3.48 0.52 10.57
N MET A 191 4.39 1.39 11.01
CA MET A 191 4.36 2.81 10.64
C MET A 191 4.50 2.99 9.12
N LEU A 192 5.43 2.25 8.50
CA LEU A 192 5.58 2.26 7.04
C LEU A 192 4.35 1.73 6.33
N PHE A 193 3.79 0.60 6.78
CA PHE A 193 2.55 0.05 6.23
C PHE A 193 1.41 1.08 6.28
N ASN A 194 1.17 1.69 7.45
CA ASN A 194 0.08 2.64 7.63
C ASN A 194 0.30 3.96 6.89
N SER A 195 1.55 4.32 6.56
CA SER A 195 1.82 5.52 5.74
C SER A 195 1.28 5.44 4.31
N THR A 196 0.96 4.22 3.84
CA THR A 196 0.32 3.99 2.54
C THR A 196 -1.20 4.13 2.58
N LEU A 197 -1.80 4.10 3.78
CA LEU A 197 -3.25 4.19 3.97
C LEU A 197 -3.71 5.66 4.02
N PRO A 198 -5.00 5.94 3.76
CA PRO A 198 -5.55 7.28 3.94
C PRO A 198 -5.28 7.84 5.34
N VAL A 199 -5.02 9.15 5.43
CA VAL A 199 -4.57 9.82 6.67
C VAL A 199 -5.57 9.73 7.84
N ASP A 200 -6.85 9.55 7.54
CA ASP A 200 -7.95 9.41 8.49
C ASP A 200 -8.39 7.94 8.68
N TYR A 201 -7.69 6.99 8.07
CA TYR A 201 -7.95 5.56 8.21
C TYR A 201 -7.47 5.08 9.58
N PRO A 202 -8.26 4.25 10.31
CA PRO A 202 -7.83 3.71 11.61
C PRO A 202 -6.51 2.94 11.51
N PHE A 203 -5.57 3.26 12.40
CA PHE A 203 -4.25 2.64 12.36
C PHE A 203 -4.35 1.11 12.52
N VAL A 204 -3.76 0.37 11.58
CA VAL A 204 -3.71 -1.08 11.58
C VAL A 204 -2.52 -1.54 12.42
N ASN A 205 -2.78 -1.91 13.69
CA ASN A 205 -1.75 -2.33 14.65
C ASN A 205 -1.71 -3.85 14.87
N GLU A 206 -1.79 -4.62 13.79
CA GLU A 206 -1.79 -6.08 13.83
C GLU A 206 -1.17 -6.65 12.55
N GLN A 207 -0.94 -7.96 12.54
CA GLN A 207 -0.39 -8.63 11.36
C GLN A 207 -1.42 -8.66 10.23
N VAL A 208 -0.97 -8.38 9.00
CA VAL A 208 -1.84 -8.27 7.82
C VAL A 208 -1.56 -9.41 6.83
N PRO A 209 -2.18 -10.59 7.00
CA PRO A 209 -2.18 -11.64 5.98
C PRO A 209 -3.10 -11.26 4.79
N LYS A 210 -3.00 -12.01 3.69
CA LYS A 210 -3.79 -11.80 2.45
C LYS A 210 -5.28 -11.53 2.69
N GLY A 211 -5.93 -12.33 3.54
CA GLY A 211 -7.38 -12.18 3.81
C GLY A 211 -7.71 -10.86 4.48
N LYS A 212 -6.85 -10.40 5.41
CA LYS A 212 -7.03 -9.13 6.09
C LYS A 212 -6.72 -7.95 5.17
N LEU A 213 -5.67 -8.06 4.35
CA LEU A 213 -5.35 -7.07 3.34
C LEU A 213 -6.53 -6.85 2.38
N SER A 214 -7.17 -7.93 1.93
CA SER A 214 -8.40 -7.84 1.12
C SER A 214 -9.51 -7.09 1.82
N GLY A 215 -9.74 -7.35 3.11
CA GLY A 215 -10.73 -6.62 3.89
C GLY A 215 -10.41 -5.13 4.02
N ILE A 216 -9.14 -4.77 4.23
CA ILE A 216 -8.69 -3.38 4.30
C ILE A 216 -8.92 -2.67 2.96
N VAL A 217 -8.52 -3.29 1.85
CA VAL A 217 -8.67 -2.69 0.52
C VAL A 217 -10.14 -2.52 0.16
N ASP A 218 -11.00 -3.51 0.45
CA ASP A 218 -12.45 -3.41 0.21
C ASP A 218 -13.11 -2.34 1.09
N ASP A 219 -12.68 -2.19 2.34
CA ASP A 219 -13.17 -1.14 3.23
C ASP A 219 -12.72 0.26 2.74
N ILE A 220 -11.48 0.38 2.27
CA ILE A 220 -10.99 1.63 1.66
C ILE A 220 -11.78 1.96 0.40
N ALA A 221 -12.04 0.96 -0.45
CA ALA A 221 -12.87 1.13 -1.65
C ALA A 221 -14.31 1.55 -1.35
N ALA A 222 -14.86 1.14 -0.20
CA ALA A 222 -16.20 1.51 0.22
C ALA A 222 -16.28 2.93 0.83
N ARG A 223 -15.20 3.40 1.46
CA ARG A 223 -15.19 4.67 2.23
C ARG A 223 -14.56 5.84 1.50
N TYR A 224 -13.66 5.59 0.55
CA TYR A 224 -12.83 6.62 -0.07
C TYR A 224 -13.11 6.77 -1.56
N SER A 225 -12.68 7.89 -2.13
CA SER A 225 -12.77 8.12 -3.57
C SER A 225 -11.86 7.15 -4.34
N THR A 226 -12.23 6.81 -5.57
CA THR A 226 -11.40 5.96 -6.46
C THR A 226 -9.96 6.45 -6.57
N GLN A 227 -9.75 7.77 -6.56
CA GLN A 227 -8.41 8.37 -6.60
C GLN A 227 -7.58 8.04 -5.36
N GLN A 228 -8.18 8.09 -4.17
CA GLN A 228 -7.50 7.72 -2.92
C GLN A 228 -7.22 6.22 -2.86
N VAL A 229 -8.15 5.40 -3.35
CA VAL A 229 -7.97 3.95 -3.46
C VAL A 229 -6.80 3.63 -4.39
N ALA A 230 -6.76 4.25 -5.58
CA ALA A 230 -5.66 4.09 -6.53
C ALA A 230 -4.31 4.49 -5.91
N ALA A 231 -4.25 5.65 -5.26
CA ALA A 231 -3.03 6.14 -4.61
C ALA A 231 -2.57 5.27 -3.41
N THR A 232 -3.50 4.54 -2.78
CA THR A 232 -3.17 3.58 -1.70
C THR A 232 -2.62 2.26 -2.26
N LEU A 233 -3.05 1.88 -3.47
CA LEU A 233 -2.64 0.64 -4.11
C LEU A 233 -1.28 0.77 -4.83
N ASP A 234 -0.97 1.95 -5.35
CA ASP A 234 0.32 2.29 -5.98
C ASP A 234 1.50 2.24 -4.99
#